data_AF-A0A941N821-F1
#
_entry.id   AF-A0A941N821-F1
#
_cell.length_a   1.000
_cell.length_b   1.000
_cell.length_c   1.000
_cell.angle_alpha   90.00
_cell.angle_beta   90.00
_cell.angle_gamma   90.00
#
_symmetry.space_group_name_H-M   'P 1'
#
loop_
_entity.id
_entity.type
_entity.pdbx_description
1 polymer ?
#
loop_
_entity_poly.entity_id
_entity_poly.type
_entity_poly.pdbx_seq_one_letter_code
_entity_poly.pdbx_strand_id
1 'polypeptide(L)'
;MPLTAGQMRALALLSKVRPETPVPLFLITDPNKDPDDLSVLVISKYLHEHGFIDLRCVVTTLGNRETRRRRARFVKSVLNDLGLLETRVGVGVDYAFAVRNREGNVDAAATAGRERDHAVFVETPLLREVGVEDDGQQLLQQELQRVEDRSAVLLVVAGMTDAAFLLRNQGELVRQKARQVVIMGGVETNADER
;
A
#
# COMPACT_ATOMS: atom_id res chain seq x y z
N MET A 1 -26.42 8.00 -3.11
CA MET A 1 -26.76 9.44 -3.07
C MET A 1 -26.15 10.10 -4.28
N PRO A 2 -26.87 11.01 -4.98
CA PRO A 2 -26.26 11.81 -6.04
C PRO A 2 -25.20 12.76 -5.45
N LEU A 3 -24.20 13.12 -6.25
CA LEU A 3 -23.17 14.08 -5.86
C LEU A 3 -23.77 15.48 -5.69
N THR A 4 -23.28 16.22 -4.71
CA THR A 4 -23.63 17.65 -4.55
C THR A 4 -23.04 18.49 -5.68
N ALA A 5 -23.57 19.69 -5.90
CA ALA A 5 -23.02 20.62 -6.88
C ALA A 5 -21.55 20.97 -6.63
N GLY A 6 -21.12 21.05 -5.36
CA GLY A 6 -19.72 21.26 -4.99
C GLY A 6 -18.84 20.09 -5.40
N GLN A 7 -19.28 18.86 -5.12
CA GLN A 7 -18.56 17.64 -5.49
C GLN A 7 -18.46 17.50 -7.02
N MET A 8 -19.54 17.78 -7.76
CA MET A 8 -19.50 17.76 -9.22
C MET A 8 -18.51 18.78 -9.80
N ARG A 9 -18.45 20.00 -9.22
CA ARG A 9 -17.45 21.00 -9.62
C ARG A 9 -16.02 20.54 -9.32
N ALA A 10 -15.79 19.90 -8.18
CA ALA A 10 -14.48 19.36 -7.84
C ALA A 10 -14.04 18.27 -8.84
N LEU A 11 -14.93 17.35 -9.21
CA LEU A 11 -14.64 16.34 -10.23
C LEU A 11 -14.40 16.96 -11.61
N ALA A 12 -15.14 18.00 -11.98
CA ALA A 12 -14.93 18.74 -13.23
C ALA A 12 -13.60 19.52 -13.25
N LEU A 13 -13.05 19.89 -12.09
CA LEU A 13 -11.71 20.46 -12.00
C LEU A 13 -10.65 19.37 -12.07
N LEU A 14 -10.85 18.24 -11.39
CA LEU A 14 -9.95 17.09 -11.42
C LEU A 14 -9.78 16.55 -12.84
N SER A 15 -10.86 16.46 -13.62
CA SER A 15 -10.80 15.97 -15.01
C SER A 15 -9.92 16.81 -15.93
N LYS A 16 -9.71 18.10 -15.62
CA LYS A 16 -8.83 18.99 -16.40
C LYS A 16 -7.35 18.68 -16.23
N VAL A 17 -6.97 18.00 -15.16
CA VAL A 17 -5.58 17.61 -14.85
C VAL A 17 -5.35 16.11 -15.04
N ARG A 18 -6.27 15.42 -15.73
CA ARG A 18 -6.09 14.01 -16.07
C ARG A 18 -4.87 13.86 -16.99
N PRO A 19 -3.95 12.92 -16.70
CA PRO A 19 -2.81 12.66 -17.58
C PRO A 19 -3.27 12.05 -18.92
N GLU A 20 -2.43 12.17 -19.95
CA GLU A 20 -2.69 11.54 -21.26
C GLU A 20 -2.73 10.01 -21.16
N THR A 21 -1.81 9.45 -20.39
CA THR A 21 -1.75 8.02 -20.04
C THR A 21 -1.92 7.84 -18.54
N PRO A 22 -2.72 6.84 -18.10
CA PRO A 22 -2.87 6.54 -16.68
C PRO A 22 -1.52 6.22 -16.03
N VAL A 23 -1.25 6.78 -14.86
CA VAL A 23 0.02 6.59 -14.15
C VAL A 23 0.06 5.20 -13.50
N PRO A 24 1.04 4.34 -13.80
CA PRO A 24 1.16 3.05 -13.15
C PRO A 24 1.41 3.20 -11.64
N LEU A 25 0.46 2.74 -10.83
CA LEU A 25 0.47 2.85 -9.38
C LEU A 25 0.67 1.47 -8.73
N PHE A 26 1.64 1.41 -7.82
CA PHE A 26 1.95 0.25 -7.00
C PHE A 26 1.68 0.63 -5.53
N LEU A 27 0.77 -0.08 -4.88
CA LEU A 27 0.33 0.25 -3.53
C LEU A 27 0.93 -0.71 -2.48
N ILE A 28 1.53 -0.16 -1.43
CA ILE A 28 1.96 -0.88 -0.23
C ILE A 28 1.17 -0.34 0.96
N THR A 29 0.39 -1.20 1.62
CA THR A 29 -0.68 -0.84 2.56
C THR A 29 -0.83 -1.85 3.70
N ASP A 30 -1.44 -1.48 4.84
CA ASP A 30 -1.70 -2.35 6.00
C ASP A 30 -3.17 -2.30 6.46
N PRO A 31 -4.11 -2.64 5.56
CA PRO A 31 -5.51 -2.29 5.69
C PRO A 31 -6.20 -3.04 6.82
N ASN A 32 -7.33 -2.47 7.26
CA ASN A 32 -8.27 -3.08 8.20
C ASN A 32 -7.75 -3.19 9.65
N LYS A 33 -6.76 -2.36 10.00
CA LYS A 33 -6.55 -1.91 11.39
C LYS A 33 -7.52 -0.77 11.72
N ASP A 34 -7.72 0.12 10.76
CA ASP A 34 -8.61 1.29 10.79
C ASP A 34 -9.14 1.55 9.34
N PRO A 35 -9.94 2.61 9.08
CA PRO A 35 -10.59 2.80 7.77
C PRO A 35 -9.73 3.54 6.73
N ASP A 36 -8.51 3.96 7.03
CA ASP A 36 -7.74 4.85 6.17
C ASP A 36 -7.36 4.18 4.85
N ASP A 37 -6.79 2.97 4.89
CA ASP A 37 -6.43 2.21 3.69
C ASP A 37 -7.65 1.79 2.86
N LEU A 38 -8.80 1.52 3.50
CA LEU A 38 -10.03 1.22 2.77
C LEU A 38 -10.44 2.43 1.91
N SER A 39 -10.30 3.64 2.46
CA SER A 39 -10.56 4.87 1.73
C SER A 39 -9.60 5.03 0.53
N VAL A 40 -8.33 4.66 0.69
CA VAL A 40 -7.34 4.63 -0.40
C VAL A 40 -7.77 3.67 -1.50
N LEU A 41 -8.25 2.46 -1.19
CA LEU A 41 -8.75 1.50 -2.19
C LEU A 41 -9.96 2.03 -2.96
N VAL A 42 -10.93 2.61 -2.25
CA VAL A 42 -12.15 3.17 -2.86
C VAL A 42 -11.83 4.35 -3.79
N ILE A 43 -10.93 5.25 -3.37
CA ILE A 43 -10.51 6.37 -4.23
C ILE A 43 -9.67 5.86 -5.41
N SER A 44 -8.81 4.86 -5.20
CA SER A 44 -8.02 4.25 -6.28
C SER A 44 -8.91 3.66 -7.36
N LYS A 45 -10.04 3.04 -6.99
CA LYS A 45 -11.05 2.57 -7.95
C LYS A 45 -11.55 3.69 -8.86
N TYR A 46 -11.98 4.82 -8.27
CA TYR A 46 -12.45 5.95 -9.06
C TYR A 46 -11.36 6.47 -10.00
N LEU A 47 -10.15 6.71 -9.48
CA LEU A 47 -9.03 7.22 -10.26
C LEU A 47 -8.62 6.26 -11.39
N HIS A 48 -8.72 4.95 -11.15
CA HIS A 48 -8.42 3.93 -12.15
C HIS A 48 -9.42 3.96 -13.31
N GLU A 49 -10.72 3.89 -13.02
CA GLU A 49 -11.75 3.92 -14.05
C GLU A 49 -11.76 5.20 -14.89
N HIS A 50 -11.32 6.31 -14.30
CA HIS A 50 -11.31 7.61 -14.97
C HIS A 50 -9.97 7.89 -15.67
N GLY A 51 -9.05 6.93 -15.70
CA GLY A 51 -7.79 7.01 -16.45
C GLY A 51 -6.72 7.89 -15.81
N PHE A 52 -6.80 8.16 -14.50
CA PHE A 52 -5.74 8.86 -13.79
C PHE A 52 -4.60 7.93 -13.40
N ILE A 53 -4.93 6.72 -12.95
CA ILE A 53 -3.98 5.72 -12.51
C ILE A 53 -4.25 4.38 -13.17
N ASP A 54 -3.22 3.56 -13.29
CA ASP A 54 -3.33 2.14 -13.55
C ASP A 54 -2.88 1.39 -12.28
N LEU A 55 -3.83 0.88 -11.49
CA LEU A 55 -3.51 0.18 -10.24
C LEU A 55 -2.94 -1.21 -10.55
N ARG A 56 -1.60 -1.28 -10.65
CA ARG A 56 -0.86 -2.46 -11.11
C ARG A 56 -0.96 -3.62 -10.14
N CYS A 57 -0.69 -3.36 -8.87
CA CYS A 57 -0.79 -4.36 -7.81
C CYS A 57 -0.83 -3.71 -6.43
N VAL A 58 -1.23 -4.51 -5.45
CA VAL A 58 -1.20 -4.15 -4.03
C VAL A 58 -0.37 -5.16 -3.24
N VAL A 59 0.48 -4.71 -2.33
CA VAL A 59 1.18 -5.59 -1.36
C VAL A 59 0.80 -5.18 0.06
N THR A 60 0.42 -6.17 0.87
CA THR A 60 0.01 -5.93 2.25
C THR A 60 1.12 -6.21 3.25
N THR A 61 1.28 -5.31 4.22
CA THR A 61 2.22 -5.44 5.33
C THR A 61 1.50 -5.46 6.68
N LEU A 62 2.25 -5.30 7.78
CA LEU A 62 1.76 -5.23 9.18
C LEU A 62 1.16 -6.52 9.76
N GLY A 63 1.80 -7.01 10.82
CA GLY A 63 1.46 -8.24 11.52
C GLY A 63 2.34 -9.40 11.09
N ASN A 64 2.10 -10.58 11.66
CA ASN A 64 2.80 -11.79 11.26
C ASN A 64 2.33 -12.24 9.86
N ARG A 65 2.93 -13.30 9.31
CA ARG A 65 2.60 -13.78 7.96
C ARG A 65 1.10 -14.08 7.78
N GLU A 66 0.46 -14.67 8.78
CA GLU A 66 -0.97 -14.98 8.74
C GLU A 66 -1.83 -13.70 8.73
N THR A 67 -1.53 -12.73 9.60
CA THR A 67 -2.19 -11.42 9.61
C THR A 67 -2.03 -10.72 8.27
N ARG A 68 -0.81 -10.69 7.69
CA ARG A 68 -0.57 -10.06 6.39
C ARG A 68 -1.34 -10.76 5.26
N ARG A 69 -1.42 -12.10 5.29
CA ARG A 69 -2.25 -12.87 4.34
C ARG A 69 -3.73 -12.55 4.51
N ARG A 70 -4.22 -12.40 5.75
CA ARG A 70 -5.59 -11.98 6.04
C ARG A 70 -5.87 -10.57 5.49
N ARG A 71 -4.93 -9.63 5.65
CA ARG A 71 -4.99 -8.28 5.04
C ARG A 71 -4.99 -8.36 3.51
N ALA A 72 -4.16 -9.20 2.89
CA ALA A 72 -4.16 -9.40 1.44
C ALA A 72 -5.52 -9.89 0.93
N ARG A 73 -6.12 -10.88 1.61
CA ARG A 73 -7.46 -11.39 1.26
C ARG A 73 -8.53 -10.33 1.44
N PHE A 74 -8.43 -9.51 2.48
CA PHE A 74 -9.33 -8.37 2.68
C PHE A 74 -9.25 -7.39 1.49
N VAL A 75 -8.05 -6.94 1.12
CA VAL A 75 -7.85 -6.08 -0.05
C VAL A 75 -8.43 -6.72 -1.29
N LYS A 76 -8.11 -7.99 -1.56
CA LYS A 76 -8.58 -8.66 -2.76
C LYS A 76 -10.10 -8.77 -2.78
N SER A 77 -10.73 -9.04 -1.63
CA SER A 77 -12.20 -9.08 -1.52
C SER A 77 -12.83 -7.71 -1.80
N VAL A 78 -12.24 -6.64 -1.25
CA VAL A 78 -12.68 -5.25 -1.48
C VAL A 78 -12.50 -4.86 -2.95
N LEU A 79 -11.34 -5.14 -3.55
CA LEU A 79 -11.09 -4.88 -4.97
C LEU A 79 -12.09 -5.62 -5.86
N ASN A 80 -12.44 -6.87 -5.50
CA ASN A 80 -13.45 -7.63 -6.23
C ASN A 80 -14.84 -6.96 -6.14
N ASP A 81 -15.23 -6.49 -4.95
CA ASP A 81 -16.50 -5.76 -4.76
C ASP A 81 -16.52 -4.41 -5.50
N LEU A 82 -15.36 -3.77 -5.62
CA LEU A 82 -15.16 -2.57 -6.43
C LEU A 82 -15.05 -2.88 -7.94
N GLY A 83 -15.10 -4.15 -8.37
CA GLY A 83 -15.00 -4.54 -9.77
C GLY A 83 -13.59 -4.44 -10.38
N LEU A 84 -12.54 -4.39 -9.56
CA LEU A 84 -11.13 -4.47 -9.97
C LEU A 84 -10.64 -5.91 -9.89
N LEU A 85 -11.28 -6.80 -10.66
CA LEU A 85 -11.09 -8.24 -10.57
C LEU A 85 -9.67 -8.69 -10.95
N GLU A 86 -9.02 -7.97 -11.86
CA GLU A 86 -7.70 -8.32 -12.40
C GLU A 86 -6.53 -7.79 -11.55
N THR A 87 -6.77 -6.86 -10.63
CA THR A 87 -5.71 -6.32 -9.77
C THR A 87 -5.20 -7.41 -8.83
N ARG A 88 -3.91 -7.73 -8.94
CA ARG A 88 -3.23 -8.73 -8.12
C ARG A 88 -2.87 -8.17 -6.75
N VAL A 89 -2.94 -9.01 -5.73
CA VAL A 89 -2.63 -8.65 -4.34
C VAL A 89 -1.65 -9.66 -3.76
N GLY A 90 -0.55 -9.19 -3.17
CA GLY A 90 0.51 -10.01 -2.61
C GLY A 90 0.74 -9.83 -1.12
N VAL A 91 1.23 -10.89 -0.47
CA VAL A 91 1.60 -10.88 0.95
C VAL A 91 3.04 -10.38 1.11
N GLY A 92 3.22 -9.37 1.97
CA GLY A 92 4.53 -8.79 2.27
C GLY A 92 5.45 -9.70 3.09
N VAL A 93 6.73 -9.34 3.11
CA VAL A 93 7.82 -10.10 3.74
C VAL A 93 7.76 -10.07 5.27
N ASP A 94 8.44 -11.02 5.90
CA ASP A 94 8.63 -11.00 7.36
C ASP A 94 9.54 -9.84 7.80
N TYR A 95 9.30 -9.36 9.02
CA TYR A 95 10.09 -8.32 9.65
C TYR A 95 10.19 -8.54 11.16
N ALA A 96 11.21 -7.94 11.76
CA ALA A 96 11.43 -8.06 13.20
C ALA A 96 10.43 -7.22 13.98
N PHE A 97 9.78 -7.83 14.98
CA PHE A 97 8.95 -7.13 15.95
C PHE A 97 9.75 -6.47 17.06
N ALA A 98 10.96 -6.98 17.32
CA ALA A 98 11.81 -6.56 18.44
C ALA A 98 11.97 -5.04 18.49
N VAL A 99 11.49 -4.44 19.57
CA VAL A 99 11.73 -3.05 19.93
C VAL A 99 12.98 -3.03 20.80
N ARG A 100 13.96 -2.20 20.43
CA ARG A 100 15.20 -2.04 21.20
C ARG A 100 15.18 -0.72 21.95
N ASN A 101 15.65 -0.75 23.20
CA ASN A 101 15.84 0.45 23.99
C ASN A 101 17.10 1.23 23.53
N ARG A 102 17.42 2.35 24.20
CA ARG A 102 18.57 3.19 23.84
C ARG A 102 19.91 2.46 23.95
N GLU A 103 19.99 1.47 24.83
CA GLU A 103 21.17 0.63 25.03
C GLU A 103 21.25 -0.54 24.03
N GLY A 104 20.28 -0.67 23.13
CA GLY A 104 20.22 -1.70 22.10
C GLY A 104 19.65 -3.05 22.57
N ASN A 105 19.24 -3.18 23.83
CA ASN A 105 18.62 -4.37 24.38
C ASN A 105 17.15 -4.49 23.95
N VAL A 106 16.65 -5.71 23.79
CA VAL A 106 15.23 -5.93 23.46
C VAL A 106 14.38 -5.56 24.66
N ASP A 107 13.46 -4.62 24.47
CA ASP A 107 12.40 -4.32 25.41
C ASP A 107 11.25 -5.31 25.18
N ALA A 108 11.13 -6.29 26.07
CA ALA A 108 10.12 -7.33 25.98
C ALA A 108 8.69 -6.78 26.06
N ALA A 109 8.46 -5.77 26.90
CA ALA A 109 7.13 -5.17 27.09
C ALA A 109 6.72 -4.39 25.84
N ALA A 110 7.62 -3.57 25.30
CA ALA A 110 7.38 -2.82 24.07
C ALA A 110 7.23 -3.74 22.84
N THR A 111 8.04 -4.81 22.76
CA THR A 111 7.94 -5.82 21.70
C THR A 111 6.57 -6.51 21.73
N ALA A 112 6.14 -7.00 22.89
CA ALA A 112 4.83 -7.63 23.04
C ALA A 112 3.68 -6.64 22.76
N GLY A 113 3.84 -5.37 23.14
CA GLY A 113 2.90 -4.30 22.79
C GLY A 113 2.77 -4.10 21.28
N ARG A 114 3.90 -4.05 20.58
CA ARG A 114 3.97 -3.93 19.12
C ARG A 114 3.36 -5.12 18.39
N GLU A 115 3.63 -6.34 18.86
CA GLU A 115 3.04 -7.56 18.30
C GLU A 115 1.52 -7.53 18.40
N ARG A 116 0.98 -7.16 19.57
CA ARG A 116 -0.47 -7.03 19.77
C ARG A 116 -1.07 -5.95 18.88
N ASP A 117 -0.44 -4.78 18.79
CA ASP A 117 -0.89 -3.67 17.95
C ASP A 117 -0.90 -4.04 16.45
N HIS A 118 0.17 -4.67 15.96
CA HIS A 118 0.29 -5.10 14.57
C HIS A 118 -0.67 -6.26 14.20
N ALA A 119 -1.11 -7.05 15.20
CA ALA A 119 -2.07 -8.13 15.02
C ALA A 119 -3.53 -7.65 14.96
N VAL A 120 -3.81 -6.38 15.28
CA VAL A 120 -5.17 -5.83 15.24
C VAL A 120 -5.75 -5.92 13.82
N PHE A 121 -6.91 -6.56 13.71
CA PHE A 121 -7.69 -6.68 12.50
C PHE A 121 -9.17 -6.57 12.85
N VAL A 122 -9.89 -5.61 12.26
CA VAL A 122 -11.30 -5.38 12.56
C VAL A 122 -12.15 -6.44 11.87
N GLU A 123 -12.96 -7.18 12.63
CA GLU A 123 -13.86 -8.17 12.04
C GLU A 123 -14.88 -7.50 11.11
N THR A 124 -15.04 -8.04 9.90
CA THR A 124 -15.77 -7.39 8.82
C THR A 124 -16.35 -8.40 7.83
N PRO A 125 -17.58 -8.20 7.32
CA PRO A 125 -18.16 -9.06 6.29
C PRO A 125 -17.50 -8.92 4.92
N LEU A 126 -16.61 -7.93 4.74
CA LEU A 126 -15.89 -7.71 3.49
C LEU A 126 -14.78 -8.74 3.26
N LEU A 127 -14.29 -9.42 4.31
CA LEU A 127 -13.28 -10.46 4.17
C LEU A 127 -13.92 -11.75 3.64
N ARG A 128 -13.45 -12.25 2.50
CA ARG A 128 -13.88 -13.52 1.89
C ARG A 128 -12.68 -14.43 1.61
N GLU A 129 -12.96 -15.71 1.38
CA GLU A 129 -11.96 -16.65 0.89
C GLU A 129 -11.70 -16.40 -0.59
N VAL A 130 -10.57 -15.74 -0.87
CA VAL A 130 -10.11 -15.36 -2.21
C VAL A 130 -8.62 -15.65 -2.37
N GLY A 131 -8.21 -15.96 -3.60
CA GLY A 131 -6.82 -16.20 -3.95
C GLY A 131 -5.98 -14.91 -3.89
N VAL A 132 -4.79 -15.01 -3.32
CA VAL A 132 -3.78 -13.93 -3.25
C VAL A 132 -2.39 -14.51 -3.54
N GLU A 133 -1.47 -13.66 -3.94
CA GLU A 133 -0.07 -14.03 -4.20
C GLU A 133 0.67 -14.15 -2.86
N ASP A 134 1.29 -15.30 -2.60
CA ASP A 134 2.02 -15.54 -1.34
C ASP A 134 3.39 -14.85 -1.26
N ASP A 135 3.88 -14.33 -2.40
CA ASP A 135 5.11 -13.56 -2.54
C ASP A 135 4.83 -12.19 -3.17
N GLY A 136 4.60 -11.19 -2.32
CA GLY A 136 4.39 -9.81 -2.75
C GLY A 136 5.61 -9.16 -3.42
N GLN A 137 6.83 -9.62 -3.13
CA GLN A 137 8.04 -9.05 -3.72
C GLN A 137 8.22 -9.51 -5.15
N GLN A 138 7.96 -10.79 -5.42
CA GLN A 138 7.92 -11.31 -6.78
C GLN A 138 6.82 -10.61 -7.59
N LEU A 139 5.64 -10.37 -7.00
CA LEU A 139 4.57 -9.60 -7.65
C LEU A 139 5.03 -8.19 -8.02
N LEU A 140 5.62 -7.43 -7.08
CA LEU A 140 6.12 -6.07 -7.34
C LEU A 140 7.16 -6.06 -8.47
N GLN A 141 8.10 -7.00 -8.45
CA GLN A 141 9.13 -7.11 -9.48
C GLN A 141 8.53 -7.38 -10.86
N GLN A 142 7.63 -8.35 -10.97
CA GLN A 142 6.97 -8.73 -12.22
C GLN A 142 6.18 -7.55 -12.81
N GLU A 143 5.43 -6.84 -11.98
CA GLU A 143 4.63 -5.70 -12.43
C GLU A 143 5.50 -4.48 -12.79
N LEU A 144 6.60 -4.23 -12.06
CA LEU A 144 7.55 -3.17 -12.41
C LEU A 144 8.27 -3.43 -13.74
N GLN A 145 8.57 -4.68 -14.07
CA GLN A 145 9.19 -5.01 -15.36
C GLN A 145 8.27 -4.70 -16.55
N ARG A 146 6.95 -4.68 -16.33
CA ARG A 146 5.93 -4.50 -17.38
C ARG A 146 5.61 -3.05 -17.72
N VAL A 147 6.02 -2.10 -16.87
CA VAL A 147 5.75 -0.68 -17.09
C VAL A 147 6.93 0.01 -17.77
N GLU A 148 6.67 1.15 -18.38
CA GLU A 148 7.69 1.96 -19.05
C GLU A 148 8.72 2.50 -18.05
N ASP A 149 9.92 2.79 -18.53
CA ASP A 149 10.97 3.39 -17.71
C ASP A 149 10.51 4.76 -17.19
N ARG A 150 10.88 5.08 -15.94
CA ARG A 150 10.53 6.35 -15.28
C ARG A 150 9.03 6.70 -15.29
N SER A 151 8.15 5.69 -15.26
CA SER A 151 6.69 5.89 -15.24
C SER A 151 6.02 5.53 -13.91
N ALA A 152 6.57 4.56 -13.18
CA ALA A 152 5.90 3.98 -12.01
C ALA A 152 5.89 4.91 -10.80
N VAL A 153 4.78 4.88 -10.06
CA VAL A 153 4.66 5.50 -8.73
C VAL A 153 4.50 4.42 -7.68
N LEU A 154 5.42 4.39 -6.71
CA LEU A 154 5.32 3.55 -5.52
C LEU A 154 4.63 4.37 -4.42
N LEU A 155 3.39 4.00 -4.07
CA LEU A 155 2.63 4.62 -2.97
C LEU A 155 2.74 3.73 -1.73
N VAL A 156 3.36 4.26 -0.69
CA VAL A 156 3.58 3.57 0.59
C VAL A 156 2.77 4.28 1.67
N VAL A 157 1.68 3.64 2.08
CA VAL A 157 0.75 4.14 3.11
C VAL A 157 0.76 3.25 4.35
N ALA A 158 1.88 2.55 4.57
CA ALA A 158 2.08 1.58 5.64
C ALA A 158 3.54 1.52 6.09
N GLY A 159 3.86 0.58 6.98
CA GLY A 159 5.24 0.24 7.32
C GLY A 159 6.11 -0.03 6.07
N MET A 160 7.34 0.51 6.06
CA MET A 160 8.20 0.52 4.87
C MET A 160 8.99 -0.77 4.62
N THR A 161 8.72 -1.87 5.33
CA THR A 161 9.47 -3.13 5.22
C THR A 161 9.57 -3.60 3.76
N ASP A 162 8.43 -3.69 3.09
CA ASP A 162 8.34 -4.22 1.73
C ASP A 162 8.98 -3.27 0.70
N ALA A 163 8.79 -1.96 0.86
CA ALA A 163 9.43 -0.96 0.01
C ALA A 163 10.96 -0.97 0.17
N ALA A 164 11.45 -1.07 1.41
CA ALA A 164 12.87 -1.16 1.70
C ALA A 164 13.48 -2.48 1.19
N PHE A 165 12.75 -3.59 1.30
CA PHE A 165 13.18 -4.87 0.74
C PHE A 165 13.31 -4.79 -0.78
N LEU A 166 12.31 -4.23 -1.47
CA LEU A 166 12.36 -4.04 -2.92
C LEU A 166 13.55 -3.18 -3.34
N LEU A 167 13.77 -2.03 -2.69
CA LEU A 167 14.88 -1.12 -3.00
C LEU A 167 16.26 -1.78 -2.79
N ARG A 168 16.42 -2.57 -1.72
CA ARG A 168 17.70 -3.24 -1.42
C ARG A 168 18.02 -4.36 -2.40
N ASN A 169 17.01 -5.12 -2.83
CA ASN A 169 17.21 -6.32 -3.65
C ASN A 169 17.02 -6.07 -5.15
N GLN A 170 16.29 -5.03 -5.53
CA GLN A 170 15.92 -4.68 -6.91
C GLN A 170 16.20 -3.19 -7.21
N GLY A 171 17.23 -2.62 -6.58
CA GLY A 171 17.53 -1.18 -6.66
C GLY A 171 17.67 -0.64 -8.08
N GLU A 172 18.32 -1.38 -8.98
CA GLU A 172 18.45 -1.00 -10.39
C GLU A 172 17.10 -0.99 -11.12
N LEU A 173 16.26 -2.01 -10.89
CA LEU A 173 14.92 -2.06 -11.46
C LEU A 173 14.07 -0.88 -10.98
N VAL A 174 14.09 -0.58 -9.67
CA VAL A 174 13.35 0.56 -9.12
C VAL A 174 13.90 1.86 -9.68
N ARG A 175 15.23 2.03 -9.77
CA ARG A 175 15.87 3.21 -10.37
C ARG A 175 15.46 3.39 -11.83
N GLN A 176 15.36 2.31 -12.59
CA GLN A 176 14.97 2.34 -13.99
C GLN A 176 13.47 2.68 -14.17
N LYS A 177 12.60 2.02 -13.39
CA LYS A 177 11.14 2.03 -13.60
C LYS A 177 10.41 3.12 -12.83
N ALA A 178 10.83 3.42 -11.60
CA ALA A 178 10.13 4.36 -10.74
C ALA A 178 10.43 5.81 -11.11
N ARG A 179 9.36 6.59 -11.24
CA ARG A 179 9.39 8.04 -11.31
C ARG A 179 9.42 8.67 -9.92
N GLN A 180 8.63 8.12 -9.01
CA GLN A 180 8.38 8.73 -7.70
C GLN A 180 8.03 7.66 -6.66
N VAL A 181 8.42 7.93 -5.42
CA VAL A 181 7.96 7.23 -4.22
C VAL A 181 7.19 8.24 -3.37
N VAL A 182 5.95 7.91 -3.00
CA VAL A 182 5.08 8.74 -2.16
C VAL A 182 4.86 8.00 -0.85
N ILE A 183 5.17 8.63 0.28
CA ILE A 183 5.16 7.98 1.59
C ILE A 183 4.25 8.77 2.53
N MET A 184 3.28 8.09 3.13
CA MET A 184 2.60 8.60 4.33
C MET A 184 3.49 8.32 5.53
N GLY A 185 4.18 9.35 6.01
CA GLY A 185 5.17 9.24 7.07
C GLY A 185 5.50 10.58 7.71
N GLY A 186 6.52 10.58 8.55
CA GLY A 186 7.07 11.79 9.17
C GLY A 186 8.48 12.08 8.68
N VAL A 187 8.84 13.35 8.65
CA VAL A 187 10.23 13.80 8.47
C VAL A 187 10.70 14.33 9.82
N GLU A 188 11.80 13.77 10.33
CA GLU A 188 12.42 14.26 11.55
C GLU A 188 12.97 15.68 11.30
N THR A 189 12.56 16.63 12.11
CA THR A 189 13.11 17.99 12.10
C THR A 189 14.14 18.10 13.22
N ASN A 190 15.39 18.47 12.91
CA ASN A 190 16.39 18.77 13.93
C ASN A 190 15.90 19.95 14.77
N ALA A 191 15.38 19.69 15.97
CA ALA A 191 14.87 20.73 16.86
C ALA A 191 15.97 21.43 17.69
N ASP A 192 17.25 21.10 17.46
CA ASP A 192 18.40 21.61 18.25
C ASP A 192 19.32 22.60 17.48
N GLU A 193 18.83 23.22 16.40
CA GLU A 193 19.54 24.31 15.69
C GLU A 193 18.78 25.66 15.72
N ARG A 194 18.23 26.04 16.88
CA ARG A 194 17.68 27.40 17.11
C ARG A 194 18.20 28.04 18.38
#